data_AF-A0A1N7KF95-F1
#
_entry.id   AF-A0A1N7KF95-F1
#
_cell.length_a   1.000
_cell.length_b   1.000
_cell.length_c   1.000
_cell.angle_alpha   90.00
_cell.angle_beta   90.00
_cell.angle_gamma   90.00
#
_symmetry.space_group_name_H-M   'P 1'
#
loop_
_entity.id
_entity.type
_entity.pdbx_description
1 polymer ?
#
loop_
_entity_poly.entity_id
_entity_poly.type
_entity_poly.pdbx_seq_one_letter_code
_entity_poly.pdbx_strand_id
1 'polypeptide(L)'
;MRPTKAGQVVRFHTPYPDEDPNMIYHLLYLDDEDYPDIRKADIKAMCSDSSFLLIDRVNLEDLEVVEFDLKDLLGYPVMIIKEDQSEVSGKVYQLYQDKIVPELHVKKGKGVETNVKLTIKDALGSLHTGMLFVTPKVKSKNSRTIL
;
A
#
# COMPACT_ATOMS: atom_id res chain seq x y z
N MET A 1 2.02 -16.15 -2.47
CA MET A 1 3.44 -16.16 -2.03
C MET A 1 3.49 -15.96 -0.52
N ARG A 2 4.37 -16.64 0.24
CA ARG A 2 4.45 -16.47 1.70
C ARG A 2 5.03 -15.10 2.10
N PRO A 3 4.50 -14.41 3.13
CA PRO A 3 5.07 -13.15 3.61
C PRO A 3 6.43 -13.35 4.28
N THR A 4 7.32 -12.37 4.13
CA THR A 4 8.72 -12.46 4.57
C THR A 4 9.20 -11.24 5.36
N LYS A 5 8.48 -10.12 5.31
CA LYS A 5 8.86 -8.91 6.04
C LYS A 5 7.66 -8.04 6.41
N ALA A 6 7.76 -7.35 7.55
CA ALA A 6 6.81 -6.32 7.93
C ALA A 6 6.73 -5.21 6.85
N GLY A 7 5.57 -4.57 6.74
CA GLY A 7 5.26 -3.59 5.71
C GLY A 7 4.53 -4.17 4.49
N GLN A 8 4.58 -5.48 4.27
CA GLN A 8 3.89 -6.12 3.14
C GLN A 8 2.37 -6.05 3.27
N VAL A 9 1.69 -5.96 2.13
CA VAL A 9 0.24 -6.18 2.04
C VAL A 9 -0.03 -7.67 1.88
N VAL A 10 -0.91 -8.19 2.72
CA VAL A 10 -1.25 -9.62 2.79
C VAL A 10 -2.77 -9.81 2.82
N ARG A 11 -3.21 -11.02 2.53
CA ARG A 11 -4.59 -11.50 2.72
C ARG A 11 -4.55 -12.96 3.17
N PHE A 12 -5.66 -13.48 3.67
CA PHE A 12 -5.78 -14.91 3.91
C PHE A 12 -5.85 -15.67 2.58
N HIS A 13 -5.07 -16.74 2.45
CA HIS A 13 -5.21 -17.65 1.31
C HIS A 13 -6.44 -18.55 1.44
N THR A 14 -6.91 -18.75 2.68
CA THR A 14 -8.15 -19.43 3.04
C THR A 14 -8.89 -18.55 4.06
N PRO A 15 -9.69 -17.58 3.60
CA PRO A 15 -10.46 -16.69 4.48
C PRO A 15 -11.42 -17.46 5.39
N TYR A 16 -11.73 -16.90 6.56
CA TYR A 16 -12.78 -17.44 7.42
C TYR A 16 -14.16 -17.31 6.73
N PRO A 17 -15.16 -18.15 7.09
CA PRO A 17 -16.47 -18.14 6.43
C PRO A 17 -17.20 -16.78 6.46
N ASP A 18 -16.91 -15.97 7.47
CA ASP A 18 -17.47 -14.64 7.70
C ASP A 18 -16.55 -13.48 7.27
N GLU A 19 -15.38 -13.79 6.71
CA GLU A 19 -14.41 -12.82 6.24
C GLU A 19 -14.60 -12.53 4.74
N ASP A 20 -14.46 -11.25 4.34
CA ASP A 20 -14.42 -10.90 2.93
C ASP A 20 -13.14 -11.46 2.28
N PRO A 21 -13.24 -12.32 1.25
CA PRO A 21 -12.08 -12.90 0.58
C PRO A 21 -11.18 -11.87 -0.12
N ASN A 22 -11.67 -10.63 -0.32
CA ASN A 22 -10.89 -9.53 -0.87
C ASN A 22 -10.30 -8.61 0.21
N MET A 23 -10.50 -8.92 1.48
CA MET A 23 -9.95 -8.13 2.57
C MET A 23 -8.43 -8.18 2.56
N ILE A 24 -7.81 -7.01 2.63
CA ILE A 24 -6.35 -6.88 2.67
C ILE A 24 -5.89 -6.26 3.99
N TYR A 25 -4.72 -6.73 4.41
CA TYR A 25 -4.14 -6.42 5.69
C TYR A 25 -2.72 -5.88 5.52
N HIS A 26 -2.34 -4.99 6.42
CA HIS A 26 -0.97 -4.56 6.61
C HIS A 26 -0.28 -5.51 7.58
N LEU A 27 0.82 -6.13 7.14
CA LEU A 27 1.67 -6.93 8.02
C LEU A 27 2.54 -6.02 8.90
N LEU A 28 2.26 -5.99 10.20
CA LEU A 28 2.96 -5.11 11.15
C LEU A 28 4.21 -5.76 11.74
N TYR A 29 4.13 -7.04 12.06
CA TYR A 29 5.19 -7.77 12.74
C TYR A 29 5.18 -9.24 12.35
N LEU A 30 6.36 -9.85 12.35
CA LEU A 30 6.60 -11.27 12.13
C LEU A 30 7.33 -11.79 13.36
N ASP A 31 6.77 -12.82 13.98
CA ASP A 31 7.42 -13.56 15.04
C ASP A 31 8.23 -14.68 14.40
N ASP A 32 9.54 -14.47 14.28
CA ASP A 32 10.48 -15.34 13.58
C ASP A 32 11.31 -16.25 14.50
N GLU A 33 11.06 -16.23 15.81
CA GLU A 33 11.81 -17.04 16.78
C GLU A 33 11.32 -18.50 16.93
N ASP A 34 12.32 -19.38 16.95
CA ASP A 34 12.42 -20.79 17.36
C ASP A 34 11.54 -21.90 16.74
N TYR A 35 10.36 -21.65 16.17
CA TYR A 35 9.54 -22.75 15.61
C TYR A 35 8.90 -22.39 14.25
N PRO A 36 9.37 -22.96 13.12
CA PRO A 36 8.84 -22.66 11.78
C PRO A 36 7.33 -22.88 11.64
N ASP A 37 6.79 -23.88 12.34
CA ASP A 37 5.40 -24.33 12.24
C ASP A 37 4.43 -23.50 13.11
N ILE A 38 4.93 -22.56 13.91
CA ILE A 38 4.11 -21.74 14.84
C ILE A 38 4.31 -20.24 14.58
N ARG A 39 4.93 -19.87 13.46
CA ARG A 39 5.21 -18.46 13.14
C ARG A 39 3.93 -17.65 13.18
N LYS A 40 3.91 -16.61 14.01
CA LYS A 40 2.79 -15.69 14.15
C LYS A 40 3.08 -14.40 13.41
N ALA A 41 2.01 -13.75 12.97
CA ALA A 41 2.05 -12.45 12.34
C ALA A 41 1.02 -11.54 13.01
N ASP A 42 1.40 -10.30 13.26
CA ASP A 42 0.45 -9.26 13.66
C ASP A 42 0.02 -8.52 12.40
N ILE A 43 -1.28 -8.49 12.15
CA ILE A 43 -1.86 -7.87 10.96
C ILE A 43 -2.87 -6.79 11.34
N LYS A 44 -3.12 -5.87 10.41
CA LYS A 44 -4.09 -4.80 10.57
C LYS A 44 -4.88 -4.57 9.29
N ALA A 45 -6.20 -4.62 9.38
CA ALA A 45 -7.13 -4.32 8.29
C ALA A 45 -6.86 -2.93 7.67
N MET A 46 -6.73 -2.84 6.34
CA MET A 46 -6.51 -1.55 5.66
C MET A 46 -7.81 -0.77 5.41
N CYS A 47 -8.95 -1.45 5.29
CA CYS A 47 -10.24 -0.86 4.94
C CYS A 47 -11.31 -1.14 5.99
N SER A 48 -10.99 -1.00 7.28
CA SER A 48 -12.03 -1.02 8.31
C SER A 48 -12.47 0.41 8.63
N ASP A 49 -13.76 0.69 8.45
CA ASP A 49 -14.43 1.92 8.91
C ASP A 49 -14.52 2.00 10.44
N SER A 50 -13.93 1.02 11.12
CA SER A 50 -13.84 0.91 12.57
C SER A 50 -12.79 1.87 13.10
N SER A 51 -13.22 2.77 13.98
CA SER A 51 -12.34 3.61 14.80
C SER A 51 -11.47 2.81 15.78
N PHE A 52 -11.74 1.52 15.95
CA PHE A 52 -10.91 0.58 16.69
C PHE A 52 -10.09 -0.26 15.72
N LEU A 53 -8.79 0.01 15.70
CA LEU A 53 -7.81 -0.73 14.92
C LEU A 53 -7.51 -2.05 15.64
N LEU A 54 -8.30 -3.09 15.38
CA LEU A 54 -7.98 -4.43 15.85
C LEU A 54 -6.68 -4.87 15.15
N ILE A 55 -5.69 -5.20 15.97
CA ILE A 55 -4.48 -5.89 15.54
C ILE A 55 -4.74 -7.35 15.85
N ASP A 56 -4.79 -8.18 14.81
CA ASP A 56 -5.02 -9.61 14.95
C ASP A 56 -3.70 -10.36 14.85
N ARG A 57 -3.50 -11.32 15.76
CA ARG A 57 -2.35 -12.22 15.75
C ARG A 57 -2.75 -13.54 15.12
N VAL A 58 -2.21 -13.84 13.95
CA VAL A 58 -2.61 -14.97 13.10
C VAL A 58 -1.44 -15.89 12.81
N ASN A 59 -1.67 -17.08 12.26
CA ASN A 59 -0.55 -17.88 11.74
C ASN A 59 -0.04 -17.23 10.46
N LEU A 60 1.28 -17.13 10.33
CA LEU A 60 1.91 -16.64 9.11
C LEU A 60 1.58 -17.52 7.91
N GLU A 61 1.38 -18.82 8.13
CA GLU A 61 1.08 -19.78 7.08
C GLU A 61 -0.28 -19.52 6.41
N ASP A 62 -1.25 -18.97 7.14
CA ASP A 62 -2.59 -18.67 6.64
C ASP A 62 -2.60 -17.48 5.68
N LEU A 63 -1.49 -16.74 5.60
CA LEU A 63 -1.36 -15.51 4.85
C LEU A 63 -0.63 -15.71 3.52
N GLU A 64 -1.06 -14.95 2.53
CA GLU A 64 -0.31 -14.74 1.31
C GLU A 64 -0.13 -13.25 1.00
N VAL A 65 0.99 -12.94 0.36
CA VAL A 65 1.29 -11.62 -0.14
C VAL A 65 0.38 -11.29 -1.33
N VAL A 66 -0.17 -10.08 -1.32
CA VAL A 66 -0.96 -9.53 -2.42
C VAL A 66 -0.03 -8.85 -3.41
N GLU A 67 -0.10 -9.27 -4.67
CA GLU A 67 0.52 -8.55 -5.78
C GLU A 67 -0.49 -7.60 -6.41
N PHE A 68 -0.05 -6.37 -6.67
CA PHE A 68 -0.87 -5.37 -7.36
C PHE A 68 -0.40 -5.22 -8.80
N ASP A 69 -1.36 -5.19 -9.73
CA ASP A 69 -1.09 -4.75 -11.10
C ASP A 69 -1.00 -3.23 -11.12
N LEU A 70 0.15 -2.71 -11.55
CA LEU A 70 0.40 -1.28 -11.57
C LEU A 70 -0.14 -0.61 -12.82
N LYS A 71 -0.59 -1.36 -13.84
CA LYS A 71 -1.13 -0.81 -15.09
C LYS A 71 -2.33 0.09 -14.84
N ASP A 72 -3.12 -0.24 -13.83
CA ASP A 72 -4.27 0.57 -13.40
C ASP A 72 -3.86 1.95 -12.88
N LEU A 73 -2.58 2.17 -12.52
CA LEU A 73 -2.10 3.48 -12.11
C LEU A 73 -1.85 4.42 -13.30
N LEU A 74 -1.70 3.91 -14.52
CA LEU A 74 -1.40 4.77 -15.69
C LEU A 74 -2.46 5.85 -15.87
N GLY A 75 -2.02 7.10 -15.97
CA GLY A 75 -2.89 8.27 -16.11
C GLY A 75 -3.57 8.73 -14.81
N TYR A 76 -3.50 7.98 -13.71
CA TYR A 76 -4.06 8.40 -12.43
C TYR A 76 -3.22 9.51 -11.78
N PRO A 77 -3.87 10.47 -11.10
CA PRO A 77 -3.17 11.50 -10.35
C PRO A 77 -2.58 10.90 -9.07
N VAL A 78 -1.28 11.03 -8.91
CA VAL A 78 -0.55 10.55 -7.72
C VAL A 78 0.44 11.60 -7.23
N MET A 79 1.00 11.36 -6.06
CA MET A 79 2.12 12.09 -5.51
C MET A 79 3.34 11.17 -5.42
N ILE A 80 4.52 11.70 -5.71
CA ILE A 80 5.79 11.00 -5.52
C ILE A 80 6.71 11.78 -4.59
N ILE A 81 7.61 11.05 -3.94
CA ILE A 81 8.82 11.59 -3.30
C ILE A 81 10.00 11.36 -4.23
N LYS A 82 10.69 12.44 -4.62
CA LYS A 82 11.93 12.38 -5.43
C LYS A 82 13.13 12.02 -4.56
N GLU A 83 14.26 11.74 -5.20
CA GLU A 83 15.54 11.45 -4.52
C GLU A 83 15.99 12.59 -3.59
N ASP A 84 15.73 13.84 -3.99
CA ASP A 84 15.98 15.05 -3.19
C ASP A 84 14.99 15.26 -2.02
N GLN A 85 14.14 14.27 -1.73
CA GLN A 85 13.10 14.26 -0.70
C GLN A 85 11.96 15.27 -0.92
N SER A 86 11.91 15.96 -2.06
CA SER A 86 10.79 16.84 -2.38
C SER A 86 9.60 16.10 -2.97
N GLU A 87 8.40 16.58 -2.66
CA GLU A 87 7.13 16.00 -3.08
C GLU A 87 6.64 16.66 -4.37
N VAL A 88 6.19 15.85 -5.34
CA VAL A 88 5.61 16.35 -6.60
C VAL A 88 4.36 15.56 -6.94
N SER A 89 3.32 16.25 -7.42
CA SER A 89 2.08 15.63 -7.90
C SER A 89 1.97 15.69 -9.42
N GLY A 90 1.38 14.65 -10.01
CA GLY A 90 1.19 14.55 -11.44
C GLY A 90 0.43 13.30 -11.84
N LYS A 91 0.22 13.10 -13.14
CA LYS A 91 -0.38 11.87 -13.66
C LYS A 91 0.70 10.84 -13.95
N VAL A 92 0.49 9.58 -13.58
CA VAL A 92 1.43 8.51 -13.92
C VAL A 92 1.57 8.42 -15.44
N TYR A 93 2.81 8.48 -15.90
CA TYR A 93 3.19 8.44 -17.31
C TYR A 93 3.88 7.12 -17.67
N GLN A 94 4.75 6.63 -16.79
CA GLN A 94 5.52 5.41 -17.02
C GLN A 94 5.68 4.61 -15.73
N LEU A 95 5.58 3.30 -15.88
CA LEU A 95 5.84 2.31 -14.85
C LEU A 95 7.20 1.64 -15.13
N TYR A 96 7.89 1.27 -14.06
CA TYR A 96 9.14 0.50 -14.17
C TYR A 96 8.94 -1.00 -13.96
N GLN A 97 7.77 -1.39 -13.46
CA GLN A 97 7.36 -2.76 -13.17
C GLN A 97 5.85 -2.88 -13.44
N ASP A 98 5.43 -4.02 -13.99
CA ASP A 98 4.01 -4.31 -14.24
C ASP A 98 3.28 -4.75 -12.97
N LYS A 99 3.98 -5.48 -12.08
CA LYS A 99 3.44 -5.98 -10.82
C LYS A 99 4.44 -5.73 -9.70
N ILE A 100 3.91 -5.51 -8.50
CA ILE A 100 4.73 -5.36 -7.30
C ILE A 100 4.02 -5.91 -6.08
N VAL A 101 4.84 -6.33 -5.12
CA VAL A 101 4.42 -6.51 -3.73
C VAL A 101 4.61 -5.17 -3.02
N PRO A 102 3.53 -4.43 -2.71
CA PRO A 102 3.66 -3.15 -2.06
C PRO A 102 4.16 -3.32 -0.63
N GLU A 103 5.11 -2.47 -0.29
CA GLU A 103 5.60 -2.29 1.08
C GLU A 103 5.21 -0.90 1.53
N LEU A 104 4.56 -0.81 2.70
CA LEU A 104 4.04 0.44 3.22
C LEU A 104 4.85 0.91 4.43
N HIS A 105 5.50 2.06 4.29
CA HIS A 105 6.22 2.72 5.37
C HIS A 105 5.47 3.96 5.83
N VAL A 106 4.79 3.85 6.97
CA VAL A 106 4.02 4.96 7.55
C VAL A 106 4.98 6.06 8.03
N LYS A 107 4.89 7.25 7.41
CA LYS A 107 5.57 8.46 7.88
C LYS A 107 4.63 9.19 8.83
N LYS A 108 4.95 9.16 10.14
CA LYS A 108 4.16 9.76 11.24
C LYS A 108 3.49 11.09 10.84
N GLY A 109 2.19 11.05 10.55
CA GLY A 109 1.34 12.21 10.24
C GLY A 109 1.42 12.79 8.82
N LYS A 110 2.30 12.29 7.94
CA LYS A 110 2.46 12.82 6.56
C LYS A 110 1.79 11.95 5.49
N GLY A 111 1.84 10.64 5.65
CA GLY A 111 1.36 9.69 4.64
C GLY A 111 2.11 8.37 4.70
N VAL A 112 2.01 7.60 3.63
CA VAL A 112 2.64 6.29 3.46
C VAL A 112 3.56 6.36 2.26
N GLU A 113 4.85 6.12 2.50
CA GLU A 113 5.83 5.90 1.44
C GLU A 113 5.78 4.44 1.01
N THR A 114 5.83 4.20 -0.30
CA THR A 114 5.78 2.85 -0.87
C THR A 114 7.06 2.50 -1.61
N ASN A 115 7.28 1.21 -1.88
CA ASN A 115 8.35 0.73 -2.75
C ASN A 115 8.02 0.83 -4.27
N VAL A 116 6.94 1.52 -4.66
CA VAL A 116 6.53 1.64 -6.07
C VAL A 116 7.22 2.83 -6.74
N LYS A 117 8.21 2.56 -7.60
CA LYS A 117 8.88 3.58 -8.42
C LYS A 117 8.10 3.85 -9.71
N LEU A 118 7.85 5.12 -10.00
CA LEU A 118 7.11 5.53 -11.20
C LEU A 118 7.56 6.90 -11.72
N THR A 119 7.23 7.19 -12.98
CA THR A 119 7.38 8.52 -13.57
C THR A 119 6.01 9.17 -13.71
N ILE A 120 5.88 10.41 -13.24
CA ILE A 120 4.71 11.25 -13.44
C ILE A 120 4.98 12.37 -14.44
N LYS A 121 3.92 12.88 -15.03
CA LYS A 121 3.89 14.15 -15.75
C LYS A 121 3.12 15.17 -14.91
N ASP A 122 3.77 16.27 -14.54
CA ASP A 122 3.15 17.35 -13.75
C ASP A 122 2.21 18.23 -14.60
N ALA A 123 1.59 19.23 -13.97
CA ALA A 123 0.67 20.15 -14.64
C ALA A 123 1.34 21.05 -15.70
N LEU A 124 2.65 21.26 -15.60
CA LEU A 124 3.45 22.02 -16.58
C LEU A 124 3.96 21.12 -17.73
N GLY A 125 3.71 19.81 -17.64
CA GLY A 125 4.15 18.82 -18.61
C GLY A 125 5.56 18.28 -18.37
N SER A 126 6.21 18.65 -17.26
CA SER A 126 7.54 18.15 -16.89
C SER A 126 7.44 16.74 -16.34
N LEU A 127 8.45 15.92 -16.64
CA LEU A 127 8.54 14.55 -16.15
C LEU A 127 9.35 14.48 -14.86
N HIS A 128 8.84 13.73 -13.88
CA HIS A 128 9.49 13.51 -12.60
C HIS A 128 9.43 12.03 -12.23
N THR A 129 10.53 11.50 -11.69
CA THR A 129 10.62 10.11 -11.24
C THR A 129 10.84 10.06 -9.73
N GLY A 130 10.16 9.13 -9.06
CA GLY A 130 10.25 8.96 -7.62
C GLY A 130 9.42 7.79 -7.11
N MET A 131 9.30 7.70 -5.79
CA MET A 131 8.53 6.66 -5.10
C MET A 131 7.11 7.15 -4.84
N LEU A 132 6.10 6.33 -5.10
CA LEU A 132 4.69 6.66 -4.83
C LEU A 132 4.49 6.95 -3.34
N PHE A 133 3.83 8.07 -3.07
CA PHE A 133 3.48 8.53 -1.74
C PHE A 133 1.97 8.73 -1.63
N VAL A 134 1.36 8.08 -0.64
CA VAL A 134 -0.09 8.13 -0.41
C VAL A 134 -0.38 8.95 0.83
N THR A 135 -1.20 9.99 0.70
CA THR A 135 -1.61 10.81 1.85
C THR A 135 -3.07 10.54 2.21
N PRO A 136 -3.44 10.63 3.50
CA PRO A 136 -4.84 10.52 3.92
C PRO A 136 -5.73 11.66 3.41
N LYS A 137 -5.15 12.73 2.85
CA LYS A 137 -5.88 13.84 2.24
C LYS A 137 -5.85 13.72 0.72
N VAL A 138 -6.74 12.90 0.16
CA VAL A 138 -7.14 13.09 -1.23
C VAL A 138 -7.96 14.38 -1.29
N LYS A 139 -7.31 15.53 -1.53
CA LYS A 139 -8.04 16.71 -2.03
C LYS A 139 -8.47 16.39 -3.45
N SER A 140 -9.60 15.70 -3.59
CA SER A 140 -10.37 15.71 -4.83
C SER A 140 -10.84 17.15 -5.05
N LYS A 141 -10.04 17.96 -5.74
CA LYS A 141 -10.52 19.21 -6.35
C LYS A 141 -11.34 18.78 -7.56
N ASN A 142 -12.58 18.35 -7.34
CA ASN A 142 -13.65 18.29 -8.33
C ASN A 142 -15.01 18.06 -7.65
N SER A 143 -15.44 19.04 -6.86
CA SER A 143 -16.86 19.32 -6.66
C SER A 143 -17.07 20.79 -7.02
N ARG A 144 -17.31 21.03 -8.31
CA ARG A 144 -17.98 22.26 -8.76
C ARG A 144 -19.40 22.19 -8.21
N THR A 145 -19.65 22.85 -7.07
CA THR A 145 -20.99 23.30 -6.74
C THR A 145 -21.24 24.55 -7.58
N ILE A 146 -22.00 24.38 -8.66
CA ILE A 146 -22.68 25.50 -9.30
C ILE A 146 -23.80 25.91 -8.33
N LEU A 147 -23.86 27.21 -8.07
CA LEU A 147 -24.79 27.90 -7.17
C LEU A 147 -26.26 27.57 -7.47
#